data_AF-F1C784-F1
#
_entry.id   AF-F1C784-F1
#
_cell.length_a   1.000
_cell.length_b   1.000
_cell.length_c   1.000
_cell.angle_alpha   90.00
_cell.angle_beta   90.00
_cell.angle_gamma   90.00
#
_symmetry.space_group_name_H-M   'P 1'
#
loop_
_entity.id
_entity.type
_entity.pdbx_description
1 polymer ?
#
loop_
_entity_poly.entity_id
_entity_poly.type
_entity_poly.pdbx_seq_one_letter_code
_entity_poly.pdbx_strand_id
1 'polypeptide(L)'
;KKLVQVEQSKVLVKEGGVHLLLTIVDTPGFGDAVDNSNCWQPVIDYIDSKFEDYLNAESRVNRRLMPDSRVQCCLYFIAPSGHGLKPLDIEFMKRLHEKVNIIPLIAKADTMTPEECQQFKKQIMKEIQEHKIKIYEFPETDDEEEMKMVRKIKDRLPLAVVGSNTIIEVNGKRVRGRQYPWGVAEVENGEHCDFTILRNMLIRTHMQDLKDVTNNVHYENYRSRKLAAVNYNGVDNNKNKGQLTNTETADGMSPLAQMDEERRDHVSKMKKMEQEMEQVFEMKVKEKLQKLRDSEVELQRRHEQMKKNLEAQHRELEEKRRHHEEEKANWEAQQRILEQQKLDASRTL
;
A
#
# COMPACT_ATOMS: atom_id res chain seq x y z
N LYS A 1 17.17 3.94 26.80
CA LYS A 1 18.05 4.78 25.98
C LYS A 1 17.17 5.73 25.19
N LYS A 2 17.38 7.05 25.29
CA LYS A 2 16.69 8.01 24.43
C LYS A 2 17.47 8.10 23.12
N LEU A 3 16.86 7.68 22.02
CA LEU A 3 17.49 7.76 20.70
C LEU A 3 17.57 9.23 20.29
N VAL A 4 18.77 9.65 19.86
CA VAL A 4 19.04 11.03 19.41
C VAL A 4 19.08 11.10 17.87
N GLN A 5 19.28 9.96 17.21
CA GLN A 5 19.35 9.81 15.76
C GLN A 5 18.58 8.58 15.29
N VAL A 6 18.30 8.52 13.99
CA VAL A 6 17.65 7.38 13.34
C VAL A 6 18.64 6.22 13.26
N GLU A 7 18.32 5.08 13.89
CA GLU A 7 19.16 3.87 13.90
C GLU A 7 18.54 2.78 13.01
N GLN A 8 19.37 2.02 12.29
CA GLN A 8 18.92 0.92 11.44
C GLN A 8 19.40 -0.42 12.00
N SER A 9 18.47 -1.35 12.16
CA SER A 9 18.74 -2.74 12.52
C SER A 9 18.32 -3.66 11.37
N LYS A 10 19.23 -4.52 10.91
CA LYS A 10 18.96 -5.51 9.85
C LYS A 10 18.90 -6.90 10.45
N VAL A 11 17.80 -7.61 10.19
CA VAL A 11 17.57 -8.96 10.68
C VAL A 11 17.21 -9.86 9.50
N LEU A 12 17.96 -10.96 9.35
CA LEU A 12 17.61 -11.99 8.38
C LEU A 12 16.63 -12.96 9.04
N VAL A 13 15.39 -12.95 8.57
CA VAL A 13 14.31 -13.82 9.04
C VAL A 13 14.10 -14.94 8.01
N LYS A 14 13.90 -16.17 8.48
CA LYS A 14 13.54 -17.30 7.61
C LYS A 14 12.14 -17.78 8.00
N GLU A 15 11.20 -17.72 7.08
CA GLU A 15 9.82 -18.16 7.31
C GLU A 15 9.30 -18.91 6.09
N GLY A 16 8.75 -20.12 6.29
CA GLY A 16 8.21 -20.94 5.20
C GLY A 16 9.22 -21.33 4.11
N GLY A 17 10.54 -21.24 4.38
CA GLY A 17 11.60 -21.48 3.39
C GLY A 17 12.05 -20.23 2.61
N VAL A 18 11.38 -19.08 2.81
CA VAL A 18 11.77 -17.80 2.23
C VAL A 18 12.72 -17.06 3.18
N HIS A 19 13.78 -16.48 2.63
CA HIS A 19 14.71 -15.62 3.36
C HIS A 19 14.29 -14.16 3.19
N LEU A 20 13.90 -13.51 4.28
CA LEU A 20 13.50 -12.10 4.33
C LEU A 20 14.58 -11.29 5.04
N LEU A 21 15.12 -10.27 4.37
CA LEU A 21 15.96 -9.27 5.02
C LEU A 21 15.08 -8.14 5.55
N LEU A 22 14.70 -8.22 6.82
CA LEU A 22 13.91 -7.19 7.48
C LEU A 22 14.84 -6.07 7.97
N THR A 23 14.56 -4.84 7.55
CA THR A 23 15.26 -3.64 8.08
C THR A 23 14.29 -2.86 8.94
N ILE A 24 14.62 -2.71 10.22
CA ILE A 24 13.87 -1.92 11.19
C ILE A 24 14.60 -0.60 11.36
N VAL A 25 13.88 0.50 11.22
CA VAL A 25 14.40 1.86 11.36
C VAL A 25 13.79 2.46 12.61
N ASP A 26 14.59 2.60 13.66
CA ASP A 26 14.16 3.23 14.91
C ASP A 26 14.35 4.74 14.82
N THR A 27 13.30 5.49 15.13
CA THR A 27 13.29 6.95 15.09
C THR A 27 13.54 7.54 16.49
N PRO A 28 14.12 8.75 16.59
CA PRO A 28 14.20 9.47 17.85
C PRO A 28 12.79 9.79 18.36
N GLY A 29 12.60 9.74 19.68
CA GLY A 29 11.34 10.12 20.30
C GLY A 29 11.03 11.60 20.08
N PHE A 30 9.78 11.91 19.74
CA PHE A 30 9.28 13.28 19.56
C PHE A 30 8.28 13.66 20.67
N GLY A 31 8.04 14.95 20.87
CA GLY A 31 7.06 15.46 21.86
C GLY A 31 7.61 15.72 23.27
N ASP A 32 8.89 15.46 23.52
CA ASP A 32 9.57 15.71 24.81
C ASP A 32 10.20 17.10 24.92
N ALA A 33 10.37 17.80 23.80
CA ALA A 33 11.01 19.12 23.77
C ALA A 33 10.00 20.23 24.09
N VAL A 34 10.48 21.38 24.55
CA VAL A 34 9.64 22.59 24.74
C VAL A 34 9.14 23.10 23.40
N ASP A 35 9.98 23.04 22.36
CA ASP A 35 9.62 23.31 20.98
C ASP A 35 9.65 22.02 20.16
N ASN A 36 8.49 21.64 19.61
CA ASN A 36 8.33 20.47 18.74
C ASN A 36 8.01 20.85 17.29
N SER A 37 8.19 22.11 16.91
CA SER A 37 7.73 22.64 15.61
C SER A 37 8.38 22.00 14.38
N ASN A 38 9.48 21.25 14.53
CA ASN A 38 10.17 20.56 13.43
C ASN A 38 10.53 19.11 13.76
N CYS A 39 9.85 18.48 14.73
CA CYS A 39 10.23 17.15 15.20
C CYS A 39 10.09 16.03 14.15
N TRP A 40 9.30 16.26 13.10
CA TRP A 40 9.14 15.34 11.96
C TRP A 40 10.27 15.42 10.94
N GLN A 41 11.04 16.51 10.90
CA GLN A 41 12.00 16.77 9.83
C GLN A 41 13.05 15.66 9.69
N PRO A 42 13.66 15.14 10.78
CA PRO A 42 14.65 14.06 10.66
C PRO A 42 14.08 12.77 10.04
N VAL A 43 12.80 12.48 10.30
CA VAL A 43 12.13 11.29 9.76
C VAL A 43 11.79 11.49 8.28
N ILE A 44 11.31 12.68 7.91
CA ILE A 44 11.01 13.03 6.52
C ILE A 44 12.28 13.03 5.68
N ASP A 45 13.35 13.67 6.16
CA ASP A 45 14.65 13.74 5.47
C ASP A 45 15.23 12.34 5.27
N TYR A 46 15.07 11.45 6.25
CA TYR A 46 15.50 10.06 6.13
C TYR A 46 14.75 9.33 5.00
N ILE A 47 13.41 9.46 4.94
CA ILE A 47 12.60 8.83 3.89
C ILE A 47 12.97 9.41 2.52
N ASP A 48 13.05 10.73 2.41
CA ASP A 48 13.39 11.41 1.15
C ASP A 48 14.81 11.05 0.69
N SER A 49 15.78 10.93 1.60
CA SER A 49 17.12 10.45 1.29
C SER A 49 17.10 9.04 0.70
N LYS A 50 16.23 8.14 1.17
CA LYS A 50 16.11 6.78 0.59
C LYS A 50 15.47 6.78 -0.79
N PHE A 51 14.51 7.68 -1.03
CA PHE A 51 13.98 7.87 -2.39
C PHE A 51 15.02 8.49 -3.33
N GLU A 52 15.80 9.45 -2.85
CA GLU A 52 16.90 10.07 -3.60
C GLU A 52 17.99 9.05 -3.95
N ASP A 53 18.41 8.20 -3.00
CA ASP A 53 19.39 7.13 -3.23
C ASP A 53 18.91 6.17 -4.34
N TYR A 54 17.63 5.80 -4.29
CA TYR A 54 17.01 4.90 -5.27
C TYR A 54 16.88 5.57 -6.65
N LEU A 55 16.43 6.83 -6.71
CA LEU A 55 16.34 7.59 -7.95
C LEU A 55 17.71 7.76 -8.62
N ASN A 56 18.72 8.13 -7.84
CA ASN A 56 20.09 8.24 -8.33
C ASN A 56 20.64 6.91 -8.85
N ALA A 57 20.22 5.78 -8.28
CA ALA A 57 20.57 4.45 -8.80
C ALA A 57 19.84 4.14 -10.12
N GLU A 58 18.55 4.49 -10.23
CA GLU A 58 17.74 4.31 -11.43
C GLU A 58 18.26 5.14 -12.63
N SER A 59 18.71 6.37 -12.37
CA SER A 59 19.23 7.30 -13.38
C SER A 59 20.63 6.97 -13.89
N ARG A 60 21.36 6.04 -13.27
CA ARG A 60 22.70 5.63 -13.74
C ARG A 60 22.61 4.96 -15.11
N VAL A 61 23.57 5.28 -15.98
CA VAL A 61 23.73 4.65 -17.31
C VAL A 61 23.94 3.13 -17.17
N ASN A 62 24.79 2.73 -16.22
CA ASN A 62 24.99 1.32 -15.87
C ASN A 62 24.11 0.93 -14.67
N ARG A 63 22.90 0.45 -14.98
CA ARG A 63 21.93 -0.01 -13.98
C ARG A 63 22.38 -1.36 -13.40
N ARG A 64 22.76 -1.38 -12.12
CA ARG A 64 22.96 -2.62 -11.34
C ARG A 64 21.76 -2.83 -10.43
N LEU A 65 21.42 -4.09 -10.19
CA LEU A 65 20.37 -4.46 -9.23
C LEU A 65 20.84 -4.05 -7.82
N MET A 66 20.25 -2.99 -7.28
CA MET A 66 20.56 -2.47 -5.94
C MET A 66 19.54 -2.99 -4.92
N PRO A 67 19.96 -3.28 -3.67
CA PRO A 67 19.03 -3.58 -2.59
C PRO A 67 18.09 -2.40 -2.36
N ASP A 68 16.78 -2.65 -2.35
CA ASP A 68 15.79 -1.63 -2.03
C ASP A 68 15.90 -1.25 -0.55
N SER A 69 16.23 0.02 -0.29
CA SER A 69 16.38 0.57 1.06
C SER A 69 15.30 1.61 1.40
N ARG A 70 14.30 1.78 0.51
CA ARG A 70 13.15 2.65 0.75
C ARG A 70 12.33 2.13 1.93
N VAL A 71 11.64 3.02 2.62
CA VAL A 71 10.78 2.67 3.75
C VAL A 71 9.43 2.21 3.22
N GLN A 72 9.06 0.95 3.44
CA GLN A 72 7.80 0.38 2.91
C GLN A 72 6.58 0.74 3.77
N CYS A 73 6.74 0.83 5.09
CA CYS A 73 5.67 1.21 6.00
C CYS A 73 6.22 1.97 7.21
N CYS A 74 5.40 2.83 7.79
CA CYS A 74 5.65 3.49 9.06
C CYS A 74 4.61 3.02 10.08
N LEU A 75 5.10 2.41 11.16
CA LEU A 75 4.30 2.08 12.33
C LEU A 75 4.19 3.31 13.22
N TYR A 76 3.02 3.95 13.22
CA TYR A 76 2.81 5.19 13.95
C TYR A 76 2.20 4.91 15.32
N PHE A 77 2.99 5.09 16.38
CA PHE A 77 2.59 4.80 17.76
C PHE A 77 1.86 5.98 18.38
N ILE A 78 0.55 5.80 18.61
CA ILE A 78 -0.34 6.72 19.30
C ILE A 78 -0.31 6.38 20.79
N ALA A 79 -0.08 7.40 21.63
CA ALA A 79 -0.10 7.23 23.07
C ALA A 79 -1.52 6.88 23.57
N PRO A 80 -1.67 5.97 24.55
CA PRO A 80 -2.97 5.58 25.10
C PRO A 80 -3.51 6.69 26.02
N SER A 81 -4.00 7.78 25.44
CA SER A 81 -4.53 8.94 26.18
C SER A 81 -6.00 8.79 26.56
N GLY A 82 -6.74 7.92 25.85
CA GLY A 82 -8.19 7.72 26.02
C GLY A 82 -9.08 8.81 25.43
N HIS A 83 -8.52 9.93 24.94
CA HIS A 83 -9.30 11.08 24.49
C HIS A 83 -9.35 11.21 22.96
N GLY A 84 -8.20 11.18 22.29
CA GLY A 84 -8.08 11.37 20.84
C GLY A 84 -6.61 11.46 20.40
N LEU A 85 -6.38 11.85 19.15
CA LEU A 85 -5.05 12.16 18.63
C LEU A 85 -4.56 13.48 19.20
N LYS A 86 -3.26 13.55 19.53
CA LYS A 86 -2.69 14.84 19.90
C LYS A 86 -2.59 15.72 18.65
N PRO A 87 -2.71 17.05 18.78
CA PRO A 87 -2.49 17.97 17.66
C PRO A 87 -1.12 17.77 16.98
N LEU A 88 -0.10 17.43 17.77
CA LEU A 88 1.22 17.07 17.26
C LEU A 88 1.18 15.83 16.37
N ASP A 89 0.42 14.81 16.77
CA ASP A 89 0.31 13.56 16.00
C ASP A 89 -0.40 13.80 14.67
N ILE A 90 -1.46 14.61 14.68
CA ILE A 90 -2.21 15.02 13.49
C ILE A 90 -1.28 15.71 12.48
N GLU A 91 -0.51 16.70 12.93
CA GLU A 91 0.42 17.43 12.04
C GLU A 91 1.52 16.51 11.52
N PHE A 92 2.06 15.62 12.36
CA PHE A 92 3.08 14.66 11.95
C PHE A 92 2.54 13.72 10.86
N MET A 93 1.39 13.09 11.11
CA MET A 93 0.77 12.16 10.16
C MET A 93 0.39 12.85 8.84
N LYS A 94 -0.07 14.11 8.88
CA LYS A 94 -0.34 14.94 7.69
C LYS A 94 0.89 15.24 6.84
N ARG A 95 2.09 15.24 7.41
CA ARG A 95 3.33 15.41 6.62
C ARG A 95 3.86 14.09 6.10
N LEU A 96 3.56 13.01 6.81
CA LEU A 96 4.10 11.69 6.54
C LEU A 96 3.26 10.89 5.53
N HIS A 97 1.94 11.09 5.50
CA HIS A 97 1.01 10.25 4.72
C HIS A 97 1.19 10.30 3.19
N GLU A 98 1.83 11.33 2.65
CA GLU A 98 2.15 11.38 1.22
C GLU A 98 3.42 10.61 0.86
N LYS A 99 4.27 10.29 1.84
CA LYS A 99 5.62 9.76 1.63
C LYS A 99 5.76 8.29 1.98
N VAL A 100 4.91 7.76 2.85
CA VAL A 100 4.99 6.36 3.31
C VAL A 100 3.62 5.84 3.75
N ASN A 101 3.43 4.53 3.63
CA ASN A 101 2.26 3.83 4.15
C ASN A 101 2.21 3.91 5.68
N ILE A 102 1.23 4.62 6.24
CA ILE A 102 1.07 4.78 7.70
C ILE A 102 0.14 3.71 8.24
N ILE A 103 0.62 2.96 9.24
CA ILE A 103 -0.19 2.01 10.03
C ILE A 103 -0.30 2.57 11.45
N PRO A 104 -1.48 3.09 11.86
CA PRO A 104 -1.68 3.63 13.19
C PRO A 104 -1.80 2.50 14.23
N LEU A 105 -1.02 2.61 15.31
CA LEU A 105 -0.98 1.65 16.41
C LEU A 105 -1.23 2.36 17.73
N ILE A 106 -2.08 1.80 18.59
CA ILE A 106 -2.19 2.24 19.99
C ILE A 106 -1.08 1.55 20.77
N ALA A 107 -0.15 2.34 21.30
CA ALA A 107 0.96 1.86 22.10
C ALA A 107 0.51 1.47 23.51
N LYS A 108 1.15 0.46 24.12
CA LYS A 108 0.91 0.05 25.51
C LYS A 108 -0.60 -0.14 25.80
N ALA A 109 -1.29 -0.88 24.92
CA ALA A 109 -2.73 -1.07 25.02
C ALA A 109 -3.19 -1.71 26.35
N ASP A 110 -2.26 -2.35 27.07
CA ASP A 110 -2.46 -2.90 28.41
C ASP A 110 -2.69 -1.86 29.51
N THR A 111 -2.61 -0.56 29.20
CA THR A 111 -2.96 0.53 30.14
C THR A 111 -4.41 0.99 30.05
N MET A 112 -5.22 0.40 29.17
CA MET A 112 -6.62 0.77 28.94
C MET A 112 -7.53 -0.45 29.10
N THR A 113 -8.78 -0.24 29.50
CA THR A 113 -9.78 -1.32 29.48
C THR A 113 -10.22 -1.62 28.03
N PRO A 114 -10.81 -2.81 27.77
CA PRO A 114 -11.37 -3.13 26.45
C PRO A 114 -12.40 -2.09 25.96
N GLU A 115 -13.23 -1.58 26.86
CA GLU A 115 -14.26 -0.58 26.55
C GLU A 115 -13.63 0.77 26.18
N GLU A 116 -12.66 1.24 26.97
CA GLU A 116 -11.90 2.47 26.70
C GLU A 116 -11.15 2.35 25.38
N CYS A 117 -10.51 1.20 25.13
CA CYS A 117 -9.80 0.94 23.88
C CYS A 117 -10.75 1.00 22.68
N GLN A 118 -11.94 0.41 22.77
CA GLN A 118 -12.92 0.45 21.68
C GLN A 118 -13.41 1.88 21.40
N GLN A 119 -13.67 2.68 22.43
CA GLN A 119 -14.06 4.08 22.28
C GLN A 119 -12.92 4.91 21.66
N PHE A 120 -11.70 4.70 22.14
CA PHE A 120 -10.51 5.40 21.66
C PHE A 120 -10.19 5.07 20.20
N LYS A 121 -10.33 3.80 19.78
CA LYS A 121 -10.21 3.39 18.37
C LYS A 121 -11.18 4.15 17.47
N LYS A 122 -12.47 4.23 17.86
CA LYS A 122 -13.49 4.96 17.09
C LYS A 122 -13.15 6.45 16.99
N GLN A 123 -12.69 7.05 18.07
CA GLN A 123 -12.35 8.46 18.13
C GLN A 123 -11.11 8.78 17.26
N ILE A 124 -10.06 7.96 17.31
CA ILE A 124 -8.89 8.09 16.43
C ILE A 124 -9.30 8.00 14.95
N MET A 125 -10.10 6.98 14.58
CA MET A 125 -10.52 6.82 13.18
C MET A 125 -11.36 7.99 12.68
N LYS A 126 -12.24 8.52 13.52
CA LYS A 126 -13.02 9.72 13.23
C LYS A 126 -12.11 10.93 12.97
N GLU A 127 -11.14 11.16 13.85
CA GLU A 127 -10.20 12.29 13.70
C GLU A 127 -9.29 12.15 12.48
N ILE A 128 -8.82 10.93 12.16
CA ILE A 128 -8.04 10.65 10.93
C ILE A 128 -8.86 11.04 9.70
N GLN A 129 -10.15 10.68 9.67
CA GLN A 129 -11.05 11.00 8.56
C GLN A 129 -11.35 12.51 8.46
N GLU A 130 -11.65 13.16 9.59
CA GLU A 130 -11.91 14.61 9.66
C GLU A 130 -10.71 15.44 9.18
N HIS A 131 -9.49 15.02 9.54
CA HIS A 131 -8.26 15.68 9.16
C HIS A 131 -7.73 15.25 7.77
N LYS A 132 -8.46 14.36 7.06
CA LYS A 132 -8.13 13.83 5.73
C LYS A 132 -6.74 13.20 5.66
N ILE A 133 -6.34 12.53 6.74
CA ILE A 133 -5.07 11.81 6.81
C ILE A 133 -5.23 10.48 6.07
N LYS A 134 -4.28 10.18 5.18
CA LYS A 134 -4.30 8.95 4.37
C LYS A 134 -3.49 7.89 5.12
N ILE A 135 -4.15 6.91 5.69
CA ILE A 135 -3.48 5.74 6.24
C ILE A 135 -3.37 4.66 5.17
N TYR A 136 -2.60 3.61 5.44
CA TYR A 136 -2.52 2.47 4.54
C TYR A 136 -3.92 1.86 4.36
N GLU A 137 -4.35 1.80 3.10
CA GLU A 137 -5.59 1.16 2.68
C GLU A 137 -5.25 -0.20 2.08
N PHE A 138 -5.97 -1.22 2.53
CA PHE A 138 -5.81 -2.56 2.01
C PHE A 138 -6.32 -2.64 0.57
N PRO A 139 -5.61 -3.33 -0.33
CA PRO A 139 -6.03 -3.47 -1.72
C PRO A 139 -7.37 -4.20 -1.80
N GLU A 140 -8.20 -3.81 -2.77
CA GLU A 140 -9.40 -4.56 -3.13
C GLU A 140 -8.98 -5.78 -3.95
N THR A 141 -9.51 -6.94 -3.59
CA THR A 141 -9.25 -8.25 -4.22
C THR A 141 -10.58 -8.87 -4.61
N ASP A 142 -10.59 -9.58 -5.74
CA ASP A 142 -11.77 -10.30 -6.24
C ASP A 142 -12.04 -11.60 -5.44
N ASP A 143 -11.09 -12.02 -4.59
CA ASP A 143 -11.25 -13.18 -3.71
C ASP A 143 -12.08 -12.80 -2.47
N GLU A 144 -13.29 -13.38 -2.35
CA GLU A 144 -14.18 -13.14 -1.22
C GLU A 144 -13.58 -13.53 0.14
N GLU A 145 -12.77 -14.58 0.21
CA GLU A 145 -12.17 -15.05 1.46
C GLU A 145 -11.06 -14.09 1.91
N GLU A 146 -10.21 -13.63 0.99
CA GLU A 146 -9.20 -12.62 1.25
C GLU A 146 -9.86 -11.28 1.66
N MET A 147 -10.94 -10.89 0.96
CA MET A 147 -11.70 -9.69 1.31
C MET A 147 -12.32 -9.76 2.70
N LYS A 148 -12.83 -10.93 3.13
CA LYS A 148 -13.31 -11.15 4.51
C LYS A 148 -12.18 -11.00 5.52
N MET A 149 -10.98 -11.50 5.23
CA MET A 149 -9.82 -11.32 6.12
C MET A 149 -9.41 -9.85 6.23
N VAL A 150 -9.33 -9.15 5.10
CA VAL A 150 -9.00 -7.72 5.04
C VAL A 150 -10.00 -6.89 5.85
N ARG A 151 -11.31 -7.14 5.70
CA ARG A 151 -12.35 -6.45 6.49
C ARG A 151 -12.16 -6.64 7.99
N LYS A 152 -11.86 -7.86 8.45
CA LYS A 152 -11.58 -8.14 9.86
C LYS A 152 -10.39 -7.35 10.40
N ILE A 153 -9.34 -7.15 9.59
CA ILE A 153 -8.18 -6.34 9.98
C ILE A 153 -8.57 -4.85 10.00
N LYS A 154 -9.30 -4.38 8.98
CA LYS A 154 -9.77 -2.99 8.88
C LYS A 154 -10.66 -2.59 10.05
N ASP A 155 -11.56 -3.47 10.49
CA ASP A 155 -12.45 -3.25 11.64
C ASP A 155 -11.68 -3.19 12.98
N ARG A 156 -10.45 -3.70 13.01
CA ARG A 156 -9.57 -3.68 14.19
C ARG A 156 -8.67 -2.45 14.24
N LEU A 157 -8.58 -1.66 13.17
CA LEU A 157 -7.76 -0.46 13.12
C LEU A 157 -8.35 0.68 13.99
N PRO A 158 -7.50 1.49 14.65
CA PRO A 158 -6.04 1.29 14.82
C PRO A 158 -5.73 0.07 15.71
N LEU A 159 -4.65 -0.66 15.40
CA LEU A 159 -4.31 -1.90 16.12
C LEU A 159 -3.80 -1.57 17.52
N ALA A 160 -4.35 -2.24 18.53
CA ALA A 160 -3.96 -2.05 19.92
C ALA A 160 -2.90 -3.07 20.31
N VAL A 161 -1.66 -2.63 20.51
CA VAL A 161 -0.50 -3.53 20.65
C VAL A 161 0.16 -3.43 22.02
N VAL A 162 0.62 -4.59 22.49
CA VAL A 162 1.45 -4.72 23.70
C VAL A 162 2.78 -5.33 23.27
N GLY A 163 3.89 -4.72 23.67
CA GLY A 163 5.24 -5.21 23.41
C GLY A 163 5.87 -5.79 24.67
N SER A 164 6.54 -6.95 24.54
CA SER A 164 7.37 -7.51 25.62
C SER A 164 8.56 -8.27 25.05
N ASN A 165 9.73 -8.06 25.66
CA ASN A 165 10.95 -8.84 25.41
C ASN A 165 11.11 -9.98 26.43
N THR A 166 10.23 -10.05 27.43
CA THR A 166 10.31 -11.01 28.54
C THR A 166 9.50 -12.26 28.21
N ILE A 167 10.10 -13.42 28.44
CA ILE A 167 9.43 -14.73 28.34
C ILE A 167 9.03 -15.16 29.75
N ILE A 168 7.76 -15.49 29.92
CA ILE A 168 7.14 -15.92 31.17
C ILE A 168 6.40 -17.24 30.94
N GLU A 169 6.26 -18.02 32.00
CA GLU A 169 5.55 -19.30 31.95
C GLU A 169 4.12 -19.12 32.46
N VAL A 170 3.15 -19.39 31.60
CA VAL A 170 1.71 -19.31 31.90
C VAL A 170 1.09 -20.64 31.51
N ASN A 171 0.44 -21.33 32.45
CA ASN A 171 -0.20 -22.63 32.21
C ASN A 171 0.74 -23.68 31.57
N GLY A 172 2.02 -23.71 32.00
CA GLY A 172 3.05 -24.62 31.48
C GLY A 172 3.54 -24.29 30.06
N LYS A 173 3.13 -23.15 29.49
CA LYS A 173 3.60 -22.65 28.19
C LYS A 173 4.47 -21.42 28.37
N ARG A 174 5.61 -21.40 27.67
CA ARG A 174 6.49 -20.22 27.60
C ARG A 174 5.94 -19.23 26.60
N VAL A 175 5.45 -18.10 27.08
CA VAL A 175 4.82 -17.04 26.28
C VAL A 175 5.55 -15.72 26.48
N ARG A 176 5.55 -14.85 25.47
CA ARG A 176 6.04 -13.47 25.62
C ARG A 176 4.93 -12.64 26.24
N GLY A 177 5.22 -11.95 27.33
CA GLY A 177 4.20 -11.19 28.04
C GLY A 177 4.75 -10.24 29.09
N ARG A 178 3.87 -9.40 29.63
CA ARG A 178 4.17 -8.48 30.74
C ARG A 178 3.51 -9.00 32.01
N GLN A 179 4.30 -9.17 33.06
CA GLN A 179 3.81 -9.61 34.37
C GLN A 179 3.40 -8.39 35.20
N TYR A 180 2.18 -8.43 35.72
CA TYR A 180 1.65 -7.49 36.69
C TYR A 180 1.26 -8.22 37.98
N PRO A 181 1.08 -7.49 39.11
CA PRO A 181 0.58 -8.09 40.35
C PRO A 181 -0.80 -8.75 40.20
N TRP A 182 -1.63 -8.26 39.27
CA TRP A 182 -3.00 -8.74 39.04
C TRP A 182 -3.13 -9.74 37.89
N GLY A 183 -2.05 -10.04 37.15
CA GLY A 183 -2.13 -10.98 36.03
C GLY A 183 -1.03 -10.81 35.01
N VAL A 184 -1.20 -11.48 33.86
CA VAL A 184 -0.23 -11.51 32.77
C VAL A 184 -0.85 -11.01 31.49
N ALA A 185 -0.26 -9.98 30.88
CA ALA A 185 -0.59 -9.54 29.54
C ALA A 185 0.25 -10.31 28.52
N GLU A 186 -0.30 -11.40 27.97
CA GLU A 186 0.31 -12.18 26.90
C GLU A 186 0.28 -11.41 25.56
N VAL A 187 1.44 -11.26 24.90
CA VAL A 187 1.58 -10.49 23.66
C VAL A 187 1.03 -11.24 22.44
N GLU A 188 1.09 -12.58 22.43
CA GLU A 188 0.61 -13.38 21.30
C GLU A 188 -0.85 -13.86 21.47
N ASN A 189 -1.52 -13.42 22.54
CA ASN A 189 -2.93 -13.73 22.79
C ASN A 189 -3.83 -12.67 22.13
N GLY A 190 -4.68 -13.10 21.19
CA GLY A 190 -5.60 -12.23 20.45
C GLY A 190 -6.75 -11.64 21.29
N GLU A 191 -6.98 -12.17 22.50
CA GLU A 191 -7.91 -11.58 23.47
C GLU A 191 -7.27 -10.42 24.24
N HIS A 192 -5.93 -10.39 24.35
CA HIS A 192 -5.21 -9.35 25.08
C HIS A 192 -4.75 -8.20 24.19
N CYS A 193 -4.28 -8.49 22.97
CA CYS A 193 -3.86 -7.44 22.05
C CYS A 193 -3.85 -7.88 20.57
N ASP A 194 -3.82 -6.90 19.66
CA ASP A 194 -3.84 -7.11 18.22
C ASP A 194 -2.42 -7.34 17.62
N PHE A 195 -1.42 -7.68 18.44
CA PHE A 195 -0.03 -7.85 17.98
C PHE A 195 0.12 -8.96 16.93
N THR A 196 -0.62 -10.06 17.08
CA THR A 196 -0.60 -11.17 16.10
C THR A 196 -1.12 -10.74 14.74
N ILE A 197 -2.12 -9.85 14.70
CA ILE A 197 -2.67 -9.25 13.49
C ILE A 197 -1.61 -8.38 12.83
N LEU A 198 -0.98 -7.47 13.60
CA LEU A 198 0.10 -6.61 13.10
C LEU A 198 1.25 -7.42 12.51
N ARG A 199 1.71 -8.44 13.24
CA ARG A 199 2.79 -9.33 12.78
C ARG A 199 2.41 -9.99 11.46
N ASN A 200 1.29 -10.70 11.43
CA ASN A 200 0.89 -11.45 10.23
C ASN A 200 0.69 -10.53 9.01
N MET A 201 0.15 -9.33 9.22
CA MET A 201 0.02 -8.31 8.19
C MET A 201 1.38 -7.93 7.59
N LEU A 202 2.36 -7.59 8.44
CA LEU A 202 3.66 -7.06 8.00
C LEU A 202 4.56 -8.10 7.33
N ILE A 203 4.57 -9.35 7.84
CA ILE A 203 5.53 -10.36 7.39
C ILE A 203 4.94 -11.45 6.48
N ARG A 204 3.62 -11.67 6.49
CA ARG A 204 3.01 -12.79 5.75
C ARG A 204 2.11 -12.35 4.60
N THR A 205 1.15 -11.47 4.87
CA THR A 205 0.04 -11.24 3.91
C THR A 205 0.22 -9.98 3.08
N HIS A 206 0.55 -8.83 3.69
CA HIS A 206 0.49 -7.52 3.01
C HIS A 206 1.85 -6.91 2.69
N MET A 207 2.94 -7.66 2.89
CA MET A 207 4.30 -7.18 2.66
C MET A 207 4.52 -6.73 1.20
N GLN A 208 4.03 -7.53 0.25
CA GLN A 208 4.22 -7.23 -1.17
C GLN A 208 3.42 -6.01 -1.59
N ASP A 209 2.16 -5.92 -1.15
CA ASP A 209 1.32 -4.74 -1.42
C ASP A 209 1.91 -3.44 -0.83
N LEU A 210 2.42 -3.47 0.41
CA LEU A 210 3.13 -2.32 1.00
C LEU A 210 4.31 -1.85 0.12
N LYS A 211 5.04 -2.79 -0.49
CA LYS A 211 6.12 -2.47 -1.44
C LYS A 211 5.57 -1.88 -2.74
N ASP A 212 4.48 -2.43 -3.26
CA ASP A 212 3.88 -1.99 -4.51
C ASP A 212 3.28 -0.58 -4.38
N VAL A 213 2.58 -0.27 -3.28
CA VAL A 213 2.11 1.08 -2.98
C VAL A 213 3.29 2.05 -2.78
N THR A 214 4.34 1.62 -2.08
CA THR A 214 5.56 2.43 -1.92
C THR A 214 6.18 2.77 -3.27
N ASN A 215 6.24 1.81 -4.18
CA ASN A 215 6.81 2.03 -5.51
C ASN A 215 5.91 2.90 -6.38
N ASN A 216 4.64 2.51 -6.56
CA ASN A 216 3.74 3.06 -7.57
C ASN A 216 3.09 4.37 -7.15
N VAL A 217 3.01 4.64 -5.84
CA VAL A 217 2.39 5.86 -5.30
C VAL A 217 3.46 6.76 -4.72
N HIS A 218 4.10 6.34 -3.62
CA HIS A 218 4.97 7.25 -2.85
C HIS A 218 6.24 7.63 -3.62
N TYR A 219 6.95 6.63 -4.15
CA TYR A 219 8.18 6.85 -4.91
C TYR A 219 7.91 7.55 -6.25
N GLU A 220 6.90 7.12 -7.03
CA GLU A 220 6.57 7.81 -8.30
C GLU A 220 6.13 9.26 -8.09
N ASN A 221 5.39 9.57 -7.03
CA ASN A 221 5.06 10.95 -6.67
C ASN A 221 6.32 11.76 -6.31
N TYR A 222 7.26 11.17 -5.58
CA TYR A 222 8.55 11.79 -5.28
C TYR A 222 9.36 12.05 -6.57
N ARG A 223 9.51 11.02 -7.40
CA ARG A 223 10.23 11.05 -8.67
C ARG A 223 9.67 12.09 -9.62
N SER A 224 8.35 12.14 -9.78
CA SER A 224 7.66 13.12 -10.63
C SER A 224 7.93 14.55 -10.16
N ARG A 225 7.84 14.82 -8.84
CA ARG A 225 8.15 16.14 -8.26
C ARG A 225 9.61 16.53 -8.47
N LYS A 226 10.54 15.59 -8.28
CA LYS A 226 11.98 15.84 -8.44
C LYS A 226 12.36 16.14 -9.89
N LEU A 227 11.88 15.34 -10.83
CA LEU A 227 12.16 15.52 -12.26
C LEU A 227 11.52 16.81 -12.81
N ALA A 228 10.31 17.16 -12.35
CA ALA A 228 9.70 18.44 -12.69
C ALA A 228 10.59 19.62 -12.24
N ALA A 229 11.10 19.60 -11.01
CA ALA A 229 11.96 20.66 -10.49
C ALA A 229 13.28 20.81 -11.28
N VAL A 230 13.87 19.71 -11.75
CA VAL A 230 15.09 19.74 -12.58
C VAL A 230 14.83 20.41 -13.94
N ASN A 231 13.68 20.17 -14.56
CA ASN A 231 13.31 20.78 -15.83
C ASN A 231 13.14 22.31 -15.73
N TYR A 232 12.67 22.83 -14.59
CA TYR A 232 12.56 24.27 -14.35
C TYR A 232 13.92 24.92 -14.02
N ASN A 233 14.75 24.28 -13.19
CA ASN A 233 16.04 24.84 -12.78
C ASN A 233 17.18 24.67 -13.81
N GLY A 234 16.96 23.88 -14.87
CA GLY A 234 17.92 23.68 -15.97
C GLY A 234 18.07 24.89 -16.90
N VAL A 235 17.19 25.89 -16.80
CA VAL A 235 17.20 27.08 -17.67
C VAL A 235 18.08 28.22 -17.12
N ASP A 236 18.29 28.28 -15.79
CA ASP A 236 19.03 29.40 -15.15
C ASP A 236 20.53 29.14 -14.95
N ASN A 237 20.99 27.88 -14.98
CA ASN A 237 22.37 27.53 -14.61
C ASN A 237 23.44 27.77 -15.69
N ASN A 238 23.08 28.29 -16.87
CA ASN A 238 24.06 28.54 -17.94
C ASN A 238 24.65 29.96 -17.95
N LYS A 239 24.35 30.82 -16.95
CA LYS A 239 24.84 32.21 -16.90
C LYS A 239 26.06 32.48 -16.01
N ASN A 240 26.54 31.52 -15.21
CA ASN A 240 27.58 31.79 -14.18
C ASN A 240 28.94 31.09 -14.37
N LYS A 241 29.38 30.85 -15.61
CA LYS A 241 30.79 30.53 -15.90
C LYS A 241 31.29 31.30 -17.12
N GLY A 242 31.76 32.53 -16.88
CA GLY A 242 32.36 33.38 -17.90
C GLY A 242 33.12 34.52 -17.24
N GLN A 243 34.43 34.33 -17.10
CA GLN A 243 35.38 35.14 -16.35
C GLN A 243 35.72 36.45 -17.09
N LEU A 244 35.82 37.55 -16.32
CA LEU A 244 36.61 38.77 -16.50
C LEU A 244 37.47 38.88 -17.79
N THR A 245 37.13 39.83 -18.68
CA THR A 245 38.11 40.61 -19.46
C THR A 245 37.55 41.99 -19.82
N ASN A 246 38.28 43.04 -19.46
CA ASN A 246 38.13 44.41 -19.98
C ASN A 246 38.28 44.41 -21.50
N THR A 247 37.39 45.12 -22.21
CA THR A 247 37.76 45.96 -23.36
C THR A 247 36.59 46.88 -23.72
N GLU A 248 36.86 48.17 -23.71
CA GLU A 248 36.05 49.20 -24.37
C GLU A 248 36.11 48.96 -25.88
N THR A 249 34.97 48.90 -26.57
CA THR A 249 34.83 49.45 -27.93
C THR A 249 33.36 49.72 -28.24
N ALA A 250 33.16 50.86 -28.89
CA ALA A 250 31.92 51.35 -29.47
C ALA A 250 31.25 50.34 -30.41
N ASP A 251 29.99 50.01 -30.15
CA ASP A 251 28.92 50.26 -31.11
C ASP A 251 27.56 50.26 -30.39
N GLY A 252 26.68 51.16 -30.79
CA GLY A 252 25.49 51.53 -30.02
C GLY A 252 24.40 50.46 -30.03
N MET A 253 24.24 49.74 -28.93
CA MET A 253 22.95 49.17 -28.49
C MET A 253 22.96 48.97 -26.97
N SER A 254 21.91 49.45 -26.30
CA SER A 254 21.78 49.37 -24.84
C SER A 254 21.71 47.91 -24.38
N PRO A 255 22.44 47.51 -23.31
CA PRO A 255 22.37 46.18 -22.71
C PRO A 255 20.95 45.70 -22.36
N LEU A 256 20.00 46.63 -22.21
CA LEU A 256 18.59 46.33 -21.96
C LEU A 256 17.85 45.79 -23.21
N ALA A 257 18.23 46.24 -24.42
CA ALA A 257 17.63 45.81 -25.68
C ALA A 257 18.03 44.37 -26.04
N GLN A 258 19.28 43.98 -25.76
CA GLN A 258 19.76 42.60 -25.92
C GLN A 258 19.00 41.64 -24.98
N MET A 259 18.73 42.06 -23.75
CA MET A 259 18.02 41.26 -22.76
C MET A 259 16.53 41.08 -23.11
N ASP A 260 15.90 42.08 -23.74
CA ASP A 260 14.53 42.01 -24.23
C ASP A 260 14.39 41.17 -25.51
N GLU A 261 15.35 41.23 -26.42
CA GLU A 261 15.41 40.38 -27.63
C GLU A 261 15.58 38.90 -27.23
N GLU A 262 16.51 38.58 -26.32
CA GLU A 262 16.73 37.22 -25.82
C GLU A 262 15.50 36.66 -25.09
N ARG A 263 14.83 37.50 -24.27
CA ARG A 263 13.59 37.12 -23.58
C ARG A 263 12.48 36.81 -24.58
N ARG A 264 12.37 37.61 -25.65
CA ARG A 264 11.35 37.42 -26.69
C ARG A 264 11.60 36.15 -27.50
N ASP A 265 12.86 35.86 -27.83
CA ASP A 265 13.25 34.62 -28.49
C ASP A 265 13.03 33.39 -27.60
N HIS A 266 13.28 33.50 -26.30
CA HIS A 266 13.03 32.39 -25.37
C HIS A 266 11.54 32.11 -25.19
N VAL A 267 10.71 33.15 -25.04
CA VAL A 267 9.25 33.02 -25.00
C VAL A 267 8.71 32.40 -26.29
N SER A 268 9.27 32.77 -27.45
CA SER A 268 8.90 32.18 -28.74
C SER A 268 9.25 30.69 -28.82
N LYS A 269 10.44 30.30 -28.35
CA LYS A 269 10.86 28.88 -28.29
C LYS A 269 10.00 28.07 -27.31
N MET A 270 9.69 28.61 -26.14
CA MET A 270 8.82 27.96 -25.15
C MET A 270 7.43 27.72 -25.73
N LYS A 271 6.85 28.71 -26.40
CA LYS A 271 5.54 28.59 -27.04
C LYS A 271 5.53 27.57 -28.17
N LYS A 272 6.61 27.48 -28.95
CA LYS A 272 6.75 26.46 -30.00
C LYS A 272 6.86 25.05 -29.42
N MET A 273 7.63 24.89 -28.33
CA MET A 273 7.79 23.61 -27.65
C MET A 273 6.49 23.16 -26.96
N GLU A 274 5.73 24.10 -26.40
CA GLU A 274 4.38 23.85 -25.83
C GLU A 274 3.43 23.34 -26.91
N GLN A 275 3.39 23.97 -28.09
CA GLN A 275 2.59 23.53 -29.23
C GLN A 275 3.00 22.14 -29.75
N GLU A 276 4.30 21.86 -29.82
CA GLU A 276 4.81 20.54 -30.23
C GLU A 276 4.45 19.47 -29.19
N MET A 277 4.55 19.77 -27.87
CA MET A 277 4.14 18.85 -26.82
C MET A 277 2.63 18.60 -26.80
N GLU A 278 1.82 19.63 -27.03
CA GLU A 278 0.36 19.52 -27.09
C GLU A 278 -0.08 18.63 -28.27
N GLN A 279 0.54 18.79 -29.44
CA GLN A 279 0.31 17.90 -30.59
C GLN A 279 0.70 16.45 -30.31
N VAL A 280 1.85 16.21 -29.67
CA VAL A 280 2.28 14.86 -29.28
C VAL A 280 1.33 14.25 -28.24
N PHE A 281 0.84 15.07 -27.31
CA PHE A 281 -0.14 14.65 -26.31
C PHE A 281 -1.48 14.27 -26.96
N GLU A 282 -2.03 15.10 -27.84
CA GLU A 282 -3.25 14.79 -28.58
C GLU A 282 -3.10 13.51 -29.40
N MET A 283 -1.96 13.31 -30.06
CA MET A 283 -1.69 12.11 -30.84
C MET A 283 -1.64 10.86 -29.95
N LYS A 284 -0.98 10.92 -28.80
CA LYS A 284 -0.95 9.82 -27.82
C LYS A 284 -2.32 9.54 -27.20
N VAL A 285 -3.11 10.57 -26.93
CA VAL A 285 -4.47 10.44 -26.40
C VAL A 285 -5.34 9.71 -27.44
N LYS A 286 -5.30 10.11 -28.71
CA LYS A 286 -6.01 9.42 -29.80
C LYS A 286 -5.57 7.95 -29.93
N GLU A 287 -4.27 7.68 -29.89
CA GLU A 287 -3.75 6.31 -29.98
C GLU A 287 -4.22 5.44 -28.80
N LYS A 288 -4.21 5.99 -27.58
CA LYS A 288 -4.70 5.29 -26.38
C LYS A 288 -6.20 5.04 -26.41
N LEU A 289 -6.99 6.02 -26.86
CA LEU A 289 -8.44 5.88 -27.05
C LEU A 289 -8.76 4.80 -28.08
N GLN A 290 -8.00 4.72 -29.17
CA GLN A 290 -8.17 3.67 -30.17
C GLN A 290 -7.85 2.29 -29.59
N LYS A 291 -6.72 2.15 -28.89
CA LYS A 291 -6.34 0.89 -28.22
C LYS A 291 -7.37 0.43 -27.19
N LEU A 292 -7.94 1.35 -26.42
CA LEU A 292 -9.01 1.03 -25.46
C LEU A 292 -10.25 0.50 -26.17
N ARG A 293 -10.66 1.16 -27.27
CA ARG A 293 -11.80 0.73 -28.08
C ARG A 293 -11.60 -0.66 -28.69
N ASP A 294 -10.41 -0.92 -29.23
CA ASP A 294 -10.08 -2.24 -29.80
C ASP A 294 -10.09 -3.33 -28.71
N SER A 295 -9.57 -3.01 -27.51
CA SER A 295 -9.59 -3.91 -26.36
C SER A 295 -11.00 -4.19 -25.85
N GLU A 296 -11.89 -3.19 -25.84
CA GLU A 296 -13.29 -3.34 -25.44
C GLU A 296 -14.04 -4.28 -26.39
N VAL A 297 -13.84 -4.11 -27.71
CA VAL A 297 -14.43 -4.98 -28.74
C VAL A 297 -13.93 -6.42 -28.59
N GLU A 298 -12.63 -6.62 -28.33
CA GLU A 298 -12.09 -7.97 -28.13
C GLU A 298 -12.63 -8.63 -26.86
N LEU A 299 -12.74 -7.87 -25.76
CA LEU A 299 -13.31 -8.35 -24.51
C LEU A 299 -14.77 -8.77 -24.69
N GLN A 300 -15.55 -7.96 -25.41
CA GLN A 300 -16.96 -8.24 -25.69
C GLN A 300 -17.11 -9.50 -26.56
N ARG A 301 -16.23 -9.70 -27.55
CA ARG A 301 -16.19 -10.93 -28.36
C ARG A 301 -15.87 -12.16 -27.52
N ARG A 302 -14.92 -12.07 -26.57
CA ARG A 302 -14.59 -13.17 -25.65
C ARG A 302 -15.74 -13.49 -24.72
N HIS A 303 -16.40 -12.47 -24.18
CA HIS A 303 -17.55 -12.64 -23.30
C HIS A 303 -18.70 -13.36 -24.02
N GLU A 304 -19.01 -12.96 -25.25
CA GLU A 304 -20.05 -13.62 -26.05
C GLU A 304 -19.71 -15.07 -26.41
N GLN A 305 -18.44 -15.35 -26.70
CA GLN A 305 -17.98 -16.72 -26.93
C GLN A 305 -18.12 -17.59 -25.66
N MET A 306 -17.72 -17.06 -24.50
CA MET A 306 -17.82 -17.77 -23.23
C MET A 306 -19.29 -18.04 -22.86
N LYS A 307 -20.18 -17.06 -23.09
CA LYS A 307 -21.61 -17.21 -22.89
C LYS A 307 -22.20 -18.34 -23.75
N LYS A 308 -21.86 -18.39 -25.05
CA LYS A 308 -22.30 -19.48 -25.94
C LYS A 308 -21.81 -20.84 -25.47
N ASN A 309 -20.57 -20.93 -24.99
CA ASN A 309 -20.02 -22.17 -24.45
C ASN A 309 -20.76 -22.63 -23.18
N LEU A 310 -21.07 -21.70 -22.27
CA LEU A 310 -21.84 -21.99 -21.05
C LEU A 310 -23.27 -22.45 -21.38
N GLU A 311 -23.93 -21.79 -22.34
CA GLU A 311 -25.27 -22.20 -22.80
C GLU A 311 -25.27 -23.59 -23.45
N ALA A 312 -24.20 -23.94 -24.17
CA ALA A 312 -24.05 -25.28 -24.75
C ALA A 312 -23.83 -26.34 -23.66
N GLN A 313 -22.96 -26.06 -22.68
CA GLN A 313 -22.74 -26.95 -21.54
C GLN A 313 -24.00 -27.14 -20.70
N HIS A 314 -24.77 -26.08 -20.48
CA HIS A 314 -26.04 -26.17 -19.76
C HIS A 314 -27.03 -27.08 -20.48
N ARG A 315 -27.17 -26.94 -21.81
CA ARG A 315 -28.05 -27.83 -22.61
C ARG A 315 -27.60 -29.28 -22.56
N GLU A 316 -26.29 -29.54 -22.67
CA GLU A 316 -25.75 -30.90 -22.59
C GLU A 316 -26.02 -31.53 -21.20
N LEU A 317 -25.88 -30.74 -20.12
CA LEU A 317 -26.19 -31.20 -18.77
C LEU A 317 -27.67 -31.47 -18.57
N GLU A 318 -28.55 -30.64 -19.14
CA GLU A 318 -30.00 -30.87 -19.09
C GLU A 318 -30.42 -32.13 -19.87
N GLU A 319 -29.82 -32.38 -21.03
CA GLU A 319 -30.06 -33.60 -21.80
C GLU A 319 -29.58 -34.84 -21.04
N LYS A 320 -28.39 -34.79 -20.43
CA LYS A 320 -27.89 -35.87 -19.56
C LYS A 320 -28.79 -36.10 -18.35
N ARG A 321 -29.30 -35.03 -17.73
CA ARG A 321 -30.24 -35.14 -16.61
C ARG A 321 -31.54 -35.83 -17.05
N ARG A 322 -32.10 -35.43 -18.20
CA ARG A 322 -33.32 -36.04 -18.74
C ARG A 322 -33.12 -37.51 -19.06
N HIS A 323 -32.01 -37.87 -19.71
CA HIS A 323 -31.68 -39.27 -19.99
C HIS A 323 -31.58 -40.09 -18.69
N HIS A 324 -30.91 -39.54 -17.67
CA HIS A 324 -30.76 -40.22 -16.39
C HIS A 324 -32.10 -40.38 -15.65
N GLU A 325 -33.00 -39.40 -15.72
CA GLU A 325 -34.35 -39.48 -15.19
C GLU A 325 -35.20 -40.56 -15.91
N GLU A 326 -35.09 -40.65 -17.23
CA GLU A 326 -35.75 -41.68 -18.04
C GLU A 326 -35.22 -43.09 -17.72
N GLU A 327 -33.90 -43.26 -17.60
CA GLU A 327 -33.28 -44.53 -17.19
C GLU A 327 -33.71 -44.95 -15.78
N LYS A 328 -33.74 -44.00 -14.84
CA LYS A 328 -34.20 -44.25 -13.47
C LYS A 328 -35.67 -44.69 -13.45
N ALA A 329 -36.54 -43.99 -14.18
CA ALA A 329 -37.95 -44.35 -14.28
C ALA A 329 -38.16 -45.76 -14.88
N ASN A 330 -37.42 -46.09 -15.93
CA ASN A 330 -37.45 -47.42 -16.55
C ASN A 330 -36.96 -48.51 -15.58
N TRP A 331 -35.87 -48.26 -14.85
CA TRP A 331 -35.35 -49.18 -13.85
C TRP A 331 -36.34 -49.41 -12.70
N GLU A 332 -36.96 -48.34 -12.18
CA GLU A 332 -37.99 -48.42 -11.14
C GLU A 332 -39.22 -49.20 -11.62
N ALA A 333 -39.65 -49.00 -12.87
CA ALA A 333 -40.75 -49.77 -13.46
C ALA A 333 -40.43 -51.26 -13.58
N GLN A 334 -39.21 -51.60 -14.03
CA GLN A 334 -38.74 -52.99 -14.09
C GLN A 334 -38.67 -53.65 -12.71
N GLN A 335 -38.18 -52.94 -11.69
CA GLN A 335 -38.15 -53.44 -10.31
C GLN A 335 -39.55 -53.72 -9.78
N ARG A 336 -40.52 -52.82 -10.01
CA ARG A 336 -41.92 -53.04 -9.60
C ARG A 336 -42.52 -54.27 -10.28
N ILE A 337 -42.26 -54.48 -11.57
CA ILE A 337 -42.74 -55.68 -12.29
C ILE A 337 -42.11 -56.94 -11.69
N LEU A 338 -40.81 -56.91 -11.38
CA LEU A 338 -40.11 -58.06 -10.79
C LEU A 338 -40.59 -58.38 -9.38
N GLU A 339 -40.87 -57.37 -8.56
CA GLU A 339 -41.47 -57.53 -7.23
C GLU A 339 -42.88 -58.12 -7.32
N GLN A 340 -43.71 -57.63 -8.25
CA GLN A 340 -45.05 -58.16 -8.49
C GLN A 340 -45.00 -59.64 -8.90
N GLN A 341 -44.09 -60.02 -9.81
CA GLN A 341 -43.90 -61.40 -10.23
C GLN A 341 -43.45 -62.32 -9.07
N LYS A 342 -42.58 -61.83 -8.17
CA LYS A 342 -42.16 -62.58 -6.97
C LYS A 342 -43.31 -62.78 -5.97
N LEU A 343 -44.15 -61.76 -5.80
CA LEU A 343 -45.35 -61.81 -4.96
C LEU A 343 -46.38 -62.80 -5.50
N ASP A 344 -46.63 -62.78 -6.81
CA ASP A 344 -47.58 -63.68 -7.45
C ASP A 344 -47.07 -65.13 -7.43
N ALA A 345 -45.77 -65.36 -7.63
CA ALA A 345 -45.14 -66.67 -7.51
C ALA A 345 -45.17 -67.23 -6.07
N SER A 346 -45.08 -66.38 -5.05
CA SER A 346 -45.23 -66.81 -3.63
C SER A 346 -46.67 -67.11 -3.24
N ARG A 347 -47.67 -66.66 -4.01
CA ARG A 347 -49.09 -66.98 -3.79
C ARG A 347 -49.54 -68.27 -4.49
N THR A 348 -48.73 -68.81 -5.40
CA THR A 348 -49.04 -70.02 -6.18
C THR A 348 -48.36 -71.30 -5.65
N LEU A 349 -47.60 -71.18 -4.56
CA LEU A 349 -47.10 -72.29 -3.72
C LEU A 349 -47.93 -72.34 -2.44
#